data_AF-A0A9E5HZ69-F1
#
_entry.id   AF-A0A9E5HZ69-F1
#
_cell.length_a   1.000
_cell.length_b   1.000
_cell.length_c   1.000
_cell.angle_alpha   90.00
_cell.angle_beta   90.00
_cell.angle_gamma   90.00
#
_symmetry.space_group_name_H-M   'P 1'
#
loop_
_entity.id
_entity.type
_entity.pdbx_description
1 polymer ?
#
loop_
_entity_poly.entity_id
_entity_poly.type
_entity_poly.pdbx_seq_one_letter_code
_entity_poly.pdbx_strand_id
1 'polypeptide(L)' 'MSSKFAVYKGKFWCKTCGKEVGTIRIYPETGMGSWMCSEKHLSEVHVFQVGYKKKKDYEREE' A
#
# COMPACT_ATOMS: atom_id res chain seq x y z
N MET A 1 -7.90 -21.09 -6.10
CA MET A 1 -7.90 -19.93 -5.18
C MET A 1 -7.13 -18.81 -5.86
N SER A 2 -7.81 -17.95 -6.61
CA SER A 2 -7.15 -16.92 -7.41
C SER A 2 -6.87 -15.71 -6.54
N SER A 3 -5.60 -15.57 -6.16
CA SER A 3 -5.03 -14.40 -5.50
C SER A 3 -5.42 -13.12 -6.25
N LYS A 4 -6.44 -12.40 -5.79
CA LYS A 4 -6.93 -11.13 -6.37
C LYS A 4 -5.99 -9.95 -6.11
N PHE A 5 -4.68 -10.22 -6.06
CA PHE A 5 -3.65 -9.21 -5.82
C PHE A 5 -2.57 -9.32 -6.90
N ALA A 6 -2.14 -8.17 -7.39
CA ALA A 6 -1.03 -8.05 -8.31
C ALA A 6 0.26 -7.85 -7.49
N VAL A 7 1.28 -8.68 -7.73
CA VAL A 7 2.58 -8.53 -7.07
C VAL A 7 3.49 -7.70 -7.95
N TYR A 8 3.98 -6.59 -7.42
CA TYR A 8 4.93 -5.72 -8.10
C TYR A 8 6.30 -5.81 -7.41
N LYS A 9 7.36 -5.92 -8.22
CA LYS A 9 8.74 -5.87 -7.74
C LYS A 9 9.20 -4.42 -7.67
N GLY A 10 9.84 -4.02 -6.59
CA GLY A 10 10.29 -2.65 -6.35
C GLY A 10 11.12 -2.56 -5.08
N LYS A 11 11.47 -1.34 -4.66
CA LYS A 11 12.18 -1.11 -3.40
C LYS A 11 11.23 -0.45 -2.40
N PHE A 12 10.61 -1.25 -1.54
CA PHE A 12 9.66 -0.76 -0.54
C PHE A 12 10.30 -0.79 0.85
N TRP A 13 10.24 0.32 1.56
CA TRP A 13 10.87 0.42 2.87
C TRP A 13 9.83 0.15 3.95
N CYS A 14 10.17 -0.69 4.92
CA CYS A 14 9.31 -0.88 6.09
C CYS A 14 9.39 0.36 6.99
N LYS A 15 8.25 0.93 7.36
CA LYS A 15 8.19 2.10 8.25
C LYS A 15 8.70 1.82 9.66
N THR A 16 8.65 0.57 10.11
CA THR A 16 9.01 0.19 11.49
C THR A 16 10.49 -0.13 11.64
N CYS A 17 11.04 -0.93 10.73
CA CYS A 17 12.41 -1.44 10.85
C CYS A 17 13.38 -0.87 9.81
N GLY A 18 12.89 -0.10 8.83
CA GLY A 18 13.72 0.46 7.75
C GLY A 18 14.23 -0.59 6.74
N LYS A 19 13.83 -1.86 6.86
CA LYS A 19 14.25 -2.91 5.91
C LYS A 19 13.64 -2.70 4.54
N GLU A 20 14.45 -2.94 3.51
CA GLU A 20 14.00 -2.98 2.13
C GLU A 20 13.26 -4.29 1.83
N VAL A 21 12.13 -4.17 1.14
CA VAL A 21 11.29 -5.27 0.70
C VAL A 21 11.19 -5.17 -0.81
N GLY A 22 11.59 -6.24 -1.49
CA GLY A 22 11.69 -6.31 -2.95
C GLY A 22 10.34 -6.39 -3.67
N THR A 23 9.24 -6.55 -2.93
CA THR A 23 7.92 -6.85 -3.50
C THR A 23 6.79 -6.20 -2.70
N ILE A 24 5.79 -5.67 -3.40
CA ILE A 24 4.50 -5.24 -2.86
C ILE A 24 3.36 -6.03 -3.49
N ARG A 25 2.29 -6.25 -2.73
CA ARG A 25 1.03 -6.83 -3.21
C ARG A 25 0.02 -5.70 -3.32
N ILE A 26 -0.57 -5.52 -4.49
CA ILE A 26 -1.59 -4.49 -4.75
C ILE A 26 -2.92 -5.18 -4.99
N TYR A 27 -3.94 -4.78 -4.25
CA TYR A 27 -5.32 -5.24 -4.34
C TYR A 27 -6.09 -4.25 -5.22
N PRO A 28 -6.29 -4.55 -6.51
CA PRO A 28 -6.95 -3.62 -7.42
C PRO A 28 -8.42 -3.37 -7.08
N GLU A 29 -9.08 -4.29 -6.35
CA GLU A 29 -10.46 -4.12 -5.90
C GLU A 29 -10.61 -3.00 -4.85
N THR A 30 -9.61 -2.82 -3.98
CA THR A 30 -9.63 -1.83 -2.88
C THR A 30 -8.63 -0.69 -3.07
N GLY A 31 -7.78 -0.76 -4.09
CA GLY A 31 -6.70 0.22 -4.30
C GLY A 31 -5.61 0.18 -3.21
N MET A 32 -5.63 -0.85 -2.36
CA MET A 32 -4.67 -1.02 -1.27
C MET A 32 -3.43 -1.75 -1.77
N GLY A 33 -2.26 -1.36 -1.27
CA GLY A 33 -1.00 -2.05 -1.44
C GLY A 33 -0.48 -2.51 -0.08
N SER A 34 -0.10 -3.77 0.07
CA SER A 34 0.55 -4.28 1.27
C SER A 34 1.86 -4.99 0.96
N TRP A 35 2.86 -4.81 1.81
CA TRP A 35 4.10 -5.57 1.80
C TRP A 35 4.48 -5.97 3.21
N MET A 36 5.22 -7.06 3.33
CA MET A 36 5.67 -7.58 4.62
C MET A 36 7.17 -7.73 4.59
N CYS A 37 7.86 -7.16 5.58
CA CYS A 37 9.30 -7.34 5.71
C CYS A 37 9.63 -8.68 6.38
N SER A 38 10.91 -9.08 6.36
CA SER A 38 11.38 -10.35 6.94
C SER A 38 11.10 -10.48 8.44
N GLU A 39 10.87 -9.37 9.15
CA GLU A 39 10.51 -9.34 10.57
C GLU A 39 9.00 -9.39 10.82
N LYS A 40 8.21 -9.72 9.80
CA LYS A 40 6.75 -9.84 9.86
C LYS A 40 6.01 -8.52 10.14
N HIS A 41 6.65 -7.36 9.95
CA HIS A 41 5.94 -6.09 9.96
C HIS A 41 5.13 -5.95 8.68
N LEU A 42 3.81 -5.86 8.82
CA LEU A 42 2.90 -5.57 7.72
C LEU A 42 2.88 -4.06 7.47
N SER A 43 3.21 -3.64 6.26
CA SER A 43 3.09 -2.26 5.80
C SER A 43 1.99 -2.20 4.75
N GLU A 44 1.00 -1.34 4.97
CA GLU A 44 -0.12 -1.11 4.06
C GLU A 44 -0.23 0.36 3.66
N VAL A 45 -0.56 0.62 2.41
CA VAL A 45 -0.74 1.95 1.83
C VAL A 45 -1.91 1.94 0.86
N HIS A 46 -2.52 3.10 0.67
CA HIS A 46 -3.47 3.30 -0.42
C HIS A 46 -2.68 3.71 -1.66
N VAL A 47 -2.61 2.84 -2.68
CA VAL A 47 -1.88 3.11 -3.93
C VAL A 47 -2.73 3.98 -4.85
N PHE A 48 -4.03 3.74 -4.89
CA PHE A 48 -4.98 4.54 -5.67
C PHE A 48 -6.37 4.49 -5.03
N GLN A 49 -7.17 5.52 -5.27
CA GLN A 49 -8.57 5.53 -4.82
C GLN A 49 -9.43 4.74 -5.81
N VAL A 50 -9.98 3.62 -5.37
CA VAL A 50 -11.08 2.95 -6.07
C VAL A 50 -12.40 3.60 -5.66
N GLY A 51 -13.14 4.09 -6.66
CA GLY A 51 -14.35 4.87 -6.46
C GLY A 51 -14.07 6.37 -6.43
N TYR A 52 -14.89 7.10 -7.17
CA TYR A 52 -14.88 8.57 -7.29
C TYR A 52 -15.24 9.24 -5.95
N LYS A 53 -14.40 9.11 -4.91
CA LYS A 53 -14.48 10.00 -3.76
C LYS A 53 -13.62 11.21 -4.06
N LYS A 54 -14.29 12.25 -4.61
CA LYS A 54 -13.82 13.64 -4.58
C LYS A 54 -13.11 13.87 -3.24
N LYS A 55 -11.85 14.29 -3.28
CA LYS A 55 -11.13 14.84 -2.13
C LYS A 55 -12.03 15.94 -1.54
N LYS A 56 -12.70 15.63 -0.43
CA LYS A 56 -13.28 16.64 0.45
C LYS A 56 -12.26 16.89 1.54
N ASP A 57 -11.91 18.16 1.64
CA ASP A 57 -11.45 18.86 2.84
C ASP A 57 -10.17 18.36 3.48
N TYR A 58 -9.06 18.90 3.00
CA TYR A 58 -7.94 19.23 3.88
C TYR A 58 -7.47 20.66 3.59
N GLU A 59 -8.41 21.61 3.67
CA GLU A 59 -8.06 23.01 3.89
C GLU A 59 -7.94 23.18 5.40
N ARG A 60 -6.70 23.22 5.91
CA ARG A 60 -6.42 23.72 7.25
C ARG A 60 -6.38 25.24 7.10
N GLU A 61 -7.46 25.91 7.51
CA GLU A 61 -7.46 27.36 7.69
C GLU A 61 -6.48 27.69 8.84
N GLU A 62 -5.52 28.57 8.55
CA GLU A 62 -4.62 29.21 9.52
C GLU A 62 -4.96 30.69 9.59
#